data_AF-F9PQE4-F1
#
_entry.id   AF-F9PQE4-F1
#
_cell.length_a   1.000
_cell.length_b   1.000
_cell.length_c   1.000
_cell.angle_alpha   90.00
_cell.angle_beta   90.00
_cell.angle_gamma   90.00
#
_symmetry.space_group_name_H-M   'P 1'
#
loop_
_entity.id
_entity.type
_entity.pdbx_description
1 polymer ?
#
loop_
_entity_poly.entity_id
_entity_poly.type
_entity_poly.pdbx_seq_one_letter_code
_entity_poly.pdbx_strand_id
1 'polypeptide(L)' 'MKLVVCLDENNGISFFHKRQSQDELQRKNLFELIGNSKLFVSEYSYDLYKDFEFNFEIIDEKQKL' A
#
# COMPACT_ATOMS: atom_id res chain seq x y z
N MET A 1 7.00 -9.13 -10.24
CA MET A 1 6.62 -7.80 -9.68
C MET A 1 5.19 -7.91 -9.20
N LYS A 2 4.91 -7.57 -7.93
CA LYS A 2 3.55 -7.57 -7.36
C LYS A 2 3.08 -6.12 -7.31
N LEU A 3 1.91 -5.83 -7.88
CA LEU A 3 1.29 -4.51 -7.83
C LEU A 3 0.03 -4.61 -6.97
N VAL A 4 -0.08 -3.72 -5.97
CA VAL A 4 -1.23 -3.67 -5.06
C VAL A 4 -1.94 -2.36 -5.33
N VAL A 5 -3.17 -2.44 -5.83
CA VAL A 5 -4.01 -1.28 -6.14
C VAL A 5 -5.33 -1.38 -5.41
N CYS A 6 -5.87 -0.25 -4.96
CA CYS A 6 -7.23 -0.18 -4.46
C CYS A 6 -8.17 0.02 -5.65
N LEU A 7 -9.15 -0.88 -5.77
CA LEU A 7 -10.20 -0.79 -6.78
C LEU A 7 -11.50 -0.32 -6.13
N ASP A 8 -12.30 0.44 -6.86
CA ASP A 8 -13.71 0.67 -6.53
C ASP A 8 -14.58 -0.52 -6.98
N GLU A 9 -15.88 -0.45 -6.68
CA GLU A 9 -16.86 -1.51 -7.01
C GLU A 9 -17.03 -1.73 -8.53
N ASN A 10 -16.60 -0.78 -9.36
CA ASN A 10 -16.64 -0.86 -10.82
C ASN A 10 -15.27 -1.23 -11.43
N ASN A 11 -14.33 -1.73 -10.61
CA ASN A 11 -12.94 -2.01 -11.00
C ASN A 11 -12.16 -0.77 -11.48
N GLY A 12 -12.65 0.43 -11.19
CA GLY A 12 -11.90 1.67 -11.35
C GLY A 12 -10.81 1.77 -10.29
N ILE A 13 -9.70 2.44 -10.61
CA ILE A 13 -8.62 2.62 -9.64
C ILE A 13 -9.01 3.75 -8.67
N SER A 14 -9.19 3.41 -7.39
CA SER A 14 -9.58 4.36 -6.34
C SER A 14 -8.33 5.01 -5.73
N PHE A 15 -7.79 6.04 -6.41
CA PHE A 15 -6.68 6.88 -5.91
C PHE A 15 -7.10 8.35 -5.76
N PHE A 16 -8.23 8.63 -5.12
CA PHE A 16 -8.70 10.00 -4.87
C PHE A 16 -8.13 10.60 -3.58
N HIS A 17 -6.82 10.45 -3.33
CA HIS A 17 -6.16 10.76 -2.03
C HIS A 17 -6.86 10.12 -0.80
N LYS A 18 -7.67 9.08 -1.02
CA LYS A 18 -8.41 8.41 0.04
C LYS A 18 -7.63 7.22 0.58
N ARG A 19 -7.86 6.96 1.87
CA ARG A 19 -7.16 5.99 2.69
C ARG A 19 -7.27 4.57 2.10
N GLN A 20 -6.15 3.84 2.09
CA GLN A 20 -6.19 2.39 1.94
C GLN A 20 -6.97 1.77 3.10
N SER A 21 -7.60 0.62 2.87
CA SER A 21 -8.30 -0.08 3.95
C SER A 21 -7.30 -0.44 5.06
N GLN A 22 -7.75 -0.28 6.31
CA GLN A 22 -7.00 -0.59 7.52
C GLN A 22 -7.63 -1.75 8.29
N ASP A 23 -8.43 -2.56 7.59
CA ASP A 23 -8.93 -3.80 8.14
C ASP A 23 -7.76 -4.74 8.47
N GLU A 24 -7.72 -5.23 9.71
CA GLU A 24 -6.59 -6.02 10.23
C GLU A 24 -6.35 -7.29 9.40
N LEU A 25 -7.41 -8.00 9.03
CA LEU A 25 -7.31 -9.24 8.27
C LEU A 25 -6.82 -8.97 6.84
N GLN A 26 -7.33 -7.93 6.21
CA GLN A 26 -6.87 -7.51 4.88
C GLN A 26 -5.38 -7.13 4.92
N ARG A 27 -4.94 -6.36 5.92
CA ARG A 27 -3.53 -5.97 6.08
C ARG A 27 -2.64 -7.19 6.26
N LYS A 28 -3.03 -8.12 7.13
CA LYS A 28 -2.31 -9.38 7.33
C LYS A 28 -2.19 -10.17 6.02
N ASN A 29 -3.29 -10.37 5.30
CA ASN A 29 -3.30 -11.08 4.02
C ASN A 29 -2.40 -10.39 2.98
N LEU A 30 -2.37 -9.05 2.96
CA LEU A 30 -1.49 -8.28 2.09
C LEU A 30 -0.01 -8.58 2.37
N PHE A 31 0.41 -8.52 3.64
CA PHE A 31 1.80 -8.79 4.01
C PHE A 31 2.20 -10.25 3.78
N GLU A 32 1.32 -11.21 4.08
CA GLU A 32 1.52 -12.62 3.76
C GLU A 32 1.69 -12.83 2.24
N LEU A 33 0.87 -12.17 1.43
CA LEU A 33 0.96 -12.23 -0.03
C LEU A 33 2.29 -11.67 -0.54
N ILE A 34 2.79 -10.58 0.04
CA ILE A 34 4.06 -9.97 -0.35
C ILE A 34 5.24 -10.85 0.10
N GLY A 35 5.15 -11.45 1.29
CA GLY A 35 6.18 -12.27 1.91
C GLY A 35 7.41 -11.43 2.30
N ASN A 36 8.62 -11.92 2.04
CA ASN A 36 9.85 -11.21 2.40
C ASN A 36 10.27 -10.14 1.35
N SER A 37 9.40 -9.85 0.39
CA SER A 37 9.71 -8.87 -0.67
C SER A 37 9.63 -7.46 -0.11
N LYS A 38 10.46 -6.57 -0.64
CA LYS A 38 10.39 -5.15 -0.33
C LYS A 38 9.09 -4.53 -0.84
N LEU A 39 8.44 -3.73 -0.01
CA LEU A 39 7.20 -3.03 -0.31
C LEU A 39 7.49 -1.53 -0.48
N PHE A 40 7.36 -1.04 -1.71
CA PHE A 40 7.53 0.38 -2.03
C PHE A 40 6.22 1.12 -1.76
N VAL A 41 6.27 2.17 -0.93
CA VAL A 41 5.11 2.96 -0.52
C VAL A 41 5.46 4.43 -0.52
N SER A 42 4.48 5.30 -0.70
CA SER A 42 4.68 6.72 -0.41
C SER A 42 4.72 7.00 1.08
N GLU A 43 5.15 8.20 1.46
CA GLU A 43 5.17 8.65 2.85
C GLU A 43 3.76 8.61 3.48
N TYR A 44 2.74 9.04 2.73
CA TYR A 44 1.34 8.97 3.17
C TYR A 44 0.90 7.52 3.44
N SER A 45 1.18 6.60 2.51
CA SER A 45 0.84 5.19 2.70
C SER A 45 1.63 4.58 3.86
N TYR A 46 2.91 4.89 4.01
CA TYR A 46 3.73 4.39 5.12
C TYR A 46 3.12 4.71 6.49
N ASP A 47 2.62 5.93 6.67
CA ASP A 47 1.95 6.34 7.91
C ASP A 47 0.75 5.48 8.30
N LEU A 48 0.11 4.82 7.32
CA LEU A 48 -0.99 3.89 7.52
C LEU A 48 -0.55 2.48 7.92
N TYR A 49 0.73 2.12 7.74
CA TYR A 49 1.24 0.77 7.99
C TYR A 49 2.43 0.71 8.95
N LYS A 50 2.90 1.86 9.47
CA LYS A 50 4.07 1.96 10.35
C LYS A 50 3.96 1.20 11.68
N ASP A 51 2.76 0.76 12.03
CA ASP A 51 2.47 -0.14 13.16
C ASP A 51 2.79 -1.62 12.85
N PHE A 52 3.05 -1.96 11.60
CA PHE A 52 3.50 -3.29 11.18
C PHE A 52 5.02 -3.29 10.96
N GLU A 53 5.72 -4.28 11.52
CA GLU A 53 7.13 -4.50 11.21
C GLU A 53 7.24 -5.21 9.84
N PHE A 54 7.70 -4.48 8.81
CA PHE A 54 7.83 -5.00 7.45
C PHE A 54 8.94 -4.30 6.67
N ASN A 55 9.36 -4.90 5.54
CA ASN A 55 10.43 -4.39 4.67
C ASN A 55 9.93 -3.25 3.75
N PHE A 56 9.63 -2.08 4.34
CA PHE A 56 9.18 -0.91 3.59
C PHE A 56 10.35 -0.15 2.93
N GLU A 57 10.11 0.39 1.73
CA GLU A 57 10.92 1.44 1.12
C GLU A 57 10.01 2.62 0.78
N ILE A 58 10.29 3.77 1.39
CA ILE A 58 9.52 4.99 1.17
C ILE A 58 10.03 5.65 -0.12
N ILE A 59 9.13 5.87 -1.06
CA ILE A 59 9.40 6.55 -2.33
C ILE A 59 8.72 7.91 -2.37
N ASP A 60 9.40 8.91 -2.92
CA ASP A 60 8.84 10.26 -3.09
C ASP A 60 7.89 10.28 -4.29
N GLU A 61 6.61 10.57 -4.06
CA GLU A 61 5.60 10.74 -5.12
C GLU A 61 5.87 11.98 -5.99
N LYS A 62 6.75 12.91 -5.56
CA LYS A 62 7.02 14.18 -6.25
C LYS A 62 7.95 14.07 -7.46
N GLN A 63 8.09 12.91 -8.08
CA GLN A 63 8.64 12.86 -9.45
C GLN A 63 7.61 13.45 -10.42
N LYS A 64 7.64 14.78 -10.55
CA LYS A 64 7.03 15.52 -11.65
C LYS A 64 7.47 14.88 -12.97
N LEU A 65 6.55 14.17 -13.61
CA LEU A 65 6.52 13.99 -15.06
C LEU A 65 6.00 15.28 -15.71
#